data_AF-A0A2D0I7B7-F1
#
_entry.id   AF-A0A2D0I7B7-F1
#
_cell.length_a   1.000
_cell.length_b   1.000
_cell.length_c   1.000
_cell.angle_alpha   90.00
_cell.angle_beta   90.00
_cell.angle_gamma   90.00
#
_symmetry.space_group_name_H-M   'P 1'
#
loop_
_entity.id
_entity.type
_entity.pdbx_description
1 polymer ?
#
loop_
_entity_poly.entity_id
_entity_poly.type
_entity_poly.pdbx_seq_one_letter_code
_entity_poly.pdbx_strand_id
1 'polypeptide(L)'
;MLLFGHPYVASQPFYHIDSTEALRHTPANSVVALYFSPENLDIMEHLRKNGVRFALHVENAVEAVIAENLRASYLIVLPRDAEEIQKVAEHYLFDAKVLGYIDDVNDLNDLIEMRLDGAIFSDSIIKVTS
;
A
#
# COMPACT_ATOMS: atom_id res chain seq x y z
N MET A 1 -0.53 10.03 10.96
CA MET A 1 -1.24 8.83 10.52
C MET A 1 -2.29 9.19 9.47
N LEU A 2 -2.34 8.49 8.35
CA LEU A 2 -3.36 8.50 7.30
C LEU A 2 -4.40 7.42 7.60
N LEU A 3 -5.65 7.61 7.20
CA LEU A 3 -6.72 6.62 7.40
C LEU A 3 -7.45 6.40 6.07
N PHE A 4 -7.50 5.15 5.62
CA PHE A 4 -8.21 4.73 4.43
C PHE A 4 -9.28 3.70 4.78
N GLY A 5 -10.56 4.08 4.73
CA GLY A 5 -11.70 3.20 5.02
C GLY A 5 -12.30 3.32 6.40
N HIS A 6 -11.82 4.26 7.21
CA HIS A 6 -12.39 4.51 8.51
C HIS A 6 -13.79 5.13 8.38
N PRO A 7 -14.82 4.68 9.13
CA PRO A 7 -16.21 5.15 8.98
C PRO A 7 -16.42 6.65 9.15
N TYR A 8 -15.57 7.30 9.94
CA TYR A 8 -15.66 8.74 10.22
C TYR A 8 -14.71 9.62 9.41
N VAL A 9 -13.84 9.03 8.58
CA VAL A 9 -12.83 9.78 7.81
C VAL A 9 -12.95 9.39 6.35
N ALA A 10 -13.51 10.28 5.54
CA ALA A 10 -13.66 10.04 4.11
C ALA A 10 -12.28 9.88 3.44
N SER A 11 -12.15 8.84 2.63
CA SER A 11 -10.92 8.50 1.92
C SER A 11 -11.25 7.86 0.57
N GLN A 12 -10.33 7.94 -0.38
CA GLN A 12 -10.46 7.18 -1.63
C GLN A 12 -10.03 5.72 -1.40
N PRO A 13 -10.73 4.74 -2.00
CA PRO A 13 -10.29 3.36 -1.96
C PRO A 13 -9.07 3.14 -2.85
N PHE A 14 -8.39 2.03 -2.60
CA PHE A 14 -7.33 1.51 -3.45
C PHE A 14 -7.94 0.43 -4.36
N TYR A 15 -7.38 0.28 -5.56
CA TYR A 15 -7.90 -0.65 -6.56
C TYR A 15 -6.89 -1.76 -6.78
N HIS A 16 -7.19 -2.95 -6.28
CA HIS A 16 -6.33 -4.11 -6.48
C HIS A 16 -6.45 -4.62 -7.92
N ILE A 17 -5.31 -4.75 -8.59
CA ILE A 17 -5.21 -5.28 -9.96
C ILE A 17 -4.30 -6.49 -10.02
N ASP A 18 -4.56 -7.36 -10.99
CA ASP A 18 -3.75 -8.54 -11.33
C ASP A 18 -3.10 -8.44 -12.73
N SER A 19 -3.39 -7.37 -13.47
CA SER A 19 -2.98 -7.20 -14.86
C SER A 19 -2.96 -5.72 -15.26
N THR A 20 -2.16 -5.36 -16.27
CA THR A 20 -2.15 -4.00 -16.81
C THR A 20 -3.47 -3.63 -17.50
N GLU A 21 -4.22 -4.62 -17.97
CA GLU A 21 -5.53 -4.49 -18.59
C GLU A 21 -6.56 -3.97 -17.60
N ALA A 22 -6.53 -4.47 -16.36
CA ALA A 22 -7.41 -4.03 -15.27
C ALA A 22 -7.26 -2.54 -14.93
N LEU A 23 -6.14 -1.90 -15.27
CA LEU A 23 -5.96 -0.44 -15.11
C LEU A 23 -6.99 0.37 -15.89
N ARG A 24 -7.53 -0.16 -17.00
CA ARG A 24 -8.57 0.53 -17.78
C ARG A 24 -9.90 0.62 -17.03
N HIS A 25 -10.08 -0.22 -16.01
CA HIS A 25 -11.26 -0.29 -15.17
C HIS A 25 -11.08 0.42 -13.83
N THR A 26 -9.93 1.08 -13.59
CA THR A 26 -9.74 1.92 -12.41
C THR A 26 -10.06 3.40 -12.72
N PRO A 27 -10.56 4.18 -11.74
CA PRO A 27 -10.76 5.61 -11.94
C PRO A 27 -9.45 6.36 -12.18
N ALA A 28 -9.52 7.46 -12.94
CA ALA A 28 -8.37 8.32 -13.13
C ALA A 28 -7.81 8.84 -11.79
N ASN A 29 -6.47 8.89 -11.67
CA ASN A 29 -5.74 9.33 -10.48
C ASN A 29 -5.99 8.50 -9.21
N SER A 30 -6.62 7.32 -9.31
CA SER A 30 -6.77 6.40 -8.19
C SER A 30 -5.41 5.81 -7.76
N VAL A 31 -5.37 5.25 -6.56
CA VAL A 31 -4.24 4.44 -6.12
C VAL A 31 -4.51 2.99 -6.50
N VAL A 32 -3.55 2.39 -7.22
CA VAL A 32 -3.59 0.98 -7.61
C VAL A 32 -2.84 0.16 -6.56
N ALA A 33 -3.37 -0.99 -6.16
CA ALA A 33 -2.72 -1.90 -5.21
C ALA A 33 -2.37 -3.23 -5.90
N LEU A 34 -1.26 -3.83 -5.50
CA LEU A 34 -0.85 -5.16 -5.95
C LEU A 34 0.11 -5.79 -4.94
N TYR A 35 0.29 -7.11 -5.02
CA TYR A 35 1.29 -7.79 -4.21
C TYR A 35 2.67 -7.61 -4.82
N PHE A 36 3.67 -7.37 -3.97
CA PHE A 36 5.05 -7.51 -4.38
C PHE A 36 5.30 -8.97 -4.76
N SER A 37 5.59 -9.21 -6.03
CA SER A 37 5.91 -10.54 -6.56
C SER A 37 6.75 -10.38 -7.83
N PRO A 38 7.72 -11.26 -8.09
CA PRO A 38 8.44 -11.31 -9.36
C PRO A 38 7.51 -11.37 -10.59
N GLU A 39 6.35 -12.02 -10.44
CA GLU A 39 5.35 -12.14 -11.52
C GLU A 39 4.69 -10.81 -11.89
N ASN A 40 4.71 -9.83 -10.97
CA ASN A 40 4.09 -8.51 -11.16
C ASN A 40 5.11 -7.42 -11.53
N LEU A 41 6.36 -7.76 -11.81
CA LEU A 41 7.43 -6.78 -12.09
C LEU A 41 7.15 -5.92 -13.33
N ASP A 42 6.54 -6.51 -14.35
CA ASP A 42 6.11 -5.80 -15.54
C ASP A 42 5.01 -4.78 -15.24
N ILE A 43 4.04 -5.13 -14.39
CA ILE A 43 3.00 -4.23 -13.90
C ILE A 43 3.65 -3.09 -13.11
N MET A 44 4.52 -3.39 -12.14
CA MET A 44 5.19 -2.37 -11.33
C MET A 44 6.00 -1.38 -12.17
N GLU A 45 6.77 -1.88 -13.14
CA GLU A 45 7.52 -1.03 -14.06
C GLU A 45 6.62 -0.20 -14.98
N HIS A 46 5.49 -0.75 -15.42
CA HIS A 46 4.49 -0.02 -16.17
C HIS A 46 3.91 1.14 -15.34
N LEU A 47 3.51 0.89 -14.10
CA LEU A 47 2.97 1.91 -13.19
C LEU A 47 3.99 3.04 -12.96
N ARG A 48 5.23 2.67 -12.64
CA ARG A 48 6.33 3.60 -12.41
C ARG A 48 6.61 4.47 -13.63
N LYS A 49 6.75 3.88 -14.82
CA LYS A 49 7.06 4.61 -16.07
C LYS A 49 5.95 5.57 -16.48
N ASN A 50 4.69 5.25 -16.16
CA ASN A 50 3.53 6.07 -16.51
C ASN A 50 3.09 7.02 -15.38
N GLY A 51 3.83 7.06 -14.26
CA GLY A 51 3.50 7.92 -13.13
C GLY A 51 2.15 7.58 -12.47
N VAL A 52 1.69 6.33 -12.60
CA VAL A 52 0.48 5.87 -11.93
C VAL A 52 0.79 5.68 -10.45
N ARG A 53 -0.04 6.24 -9.57
CA ARG A 53 0.17 6.12 -8.12
C ARG A 53 -0.20 4.70 -7.69
N PHE A 54 0.73 4.02 -7.02
CA PHE A 54 0.51 2.63 -6.62
C PHE A 54 0.99 2.32 -5.21
N ALA A 55 0.44 1.24 -4.67
CA ALA A 55 0.71 0.68 -3.35
C ALA A 55 1.14 -0.78 -3.51
N LEU A 56 2.12 -1.21 -2.73
CA LEU A 56 2.59 -2.60 -2.73
C LEU A 56 2.30 -3.25 -1.39
N HIS A 57 1.67 -4.42 -1.42
CA HIS A 57 1.69 -5.32 -0.27
C HIS A 57 3.10 -5.92 -0.17
N VAL A 58 3.76 -5.71 0.96
CA VAL A 58 5.12 -6.19 1.23
C VAL A 58 5.17 -6.92 2.57
N GLU A 59 6.03 -7.93 2.67
CA GLU A 59 6.07 -8.84 3.83
C GLU A 59 7.34 -8.68 4.67
N ASN A 60 8.33 -7.91 4.21
CA ASN A 60 9.60 -7.73 4.93
C ASN A 60 10.32 -6.43 4.51
N ALA A 61 11.36 -6.08 5.27
CA ALA A 61 12.18 -4.90 5.04
C ALA A 61 12.87 -4.86 3.66
N VAL A 62 13.24 -6.03 3.10
CA VAL A 62 13.91 -6.08 1.80
C VAL A 62 12.93 -5.66 0.70
N GLU A 63 11.72 -6.20 0.72
CA GLU A 63 10.65 -5.82 -0.21
C GLU A 63 10.27 -4.35 -0.06
N ALA A 64 10.20 -3.84 1.17
CA ALA A 64 9.93 -2.42 1.44
C ALA A 64 10.99 -1.49 0.80
N VAL A 65 12.28 -1.82 0.92
CA VAL A 65 13.36 -1.06 0.27
C VAL A 65 13.25 -1.11 -1.25
N ILE A 66 12.91 -2.27 -1.82
CA ILE A 66 12.72 -2.39 -3.27
C ILE A 66 11.52 -1.57 -3.72
N ALA A 67 10.39 -1.65 -2.99
CA ALA A 67 9.17 -0.91 -3.27
C ALA A 67 9.38 0.61 -3.25
N GLU A 68 10.13 1.13 -2.29
CA GLU A 68 10.55 2.54 -2.24
C GLU A 68 11.32 2.94 -3.49
N ASN A 69 12.29 2.13 -3.92
CA ASN A 69 13.08 2.40 -5.12
C ASN A 69 12.27 2.28 -6.43
N LEU A 70 11.20 1.49 -6.42
CA LEU A 70 10.19 1.43 -7.49
C LEU A 70 9.24 2.63 -7.48
N ARG A 71 9.36 3.54 -6.50
CA ARG A 71 8.49 4.72 -6.31
C ARG A 71 7.05 4.35 -5.97
N ALA A 72 6.85 3.26 -5.22
CA ALA A 72 5.57 3.00 -4.58
C ALA A 72 5.21 4.19 -3.68
N SER A 73 3.95 4.60 -3.68
CA SER A 73 3.49 5.70 -2.82
C SER A 73 3.08 5.21 -1.43
N TYR A 74 2.72 3.93 -1.33
CA TYR A 74 2.30 3.29 -0.09
C TYR A 74 2.85 1.87 0.01
N LEU A 75 3.23 1.46 1.21
CA LEU A 75 3.57 0.08 1.56
C LEU A 75 2.44 -0.46 2.43
N ILE A 76 1.73 -1.47 1.97
CA ILE A 76 0.65 -2.11 2.74
C ILE A 76 1.26 -3.31 3.45
N VAL A 77 1.18 -3.32 4.78
CA VAL A 77 1.85 -4.32 5.62
C VAL A 77 0.86 -4.94 6.59
N LEU A 78 1.07 -6.21 6.91
CA LEU A 78 0.33 -6.83 8.01
C LEU A 78 0.94 -6.35 9.35
N PRO A 79 0.13 -6.18 10.41
CA PRO A 79 0.61 -5.64 11.69
C PRO A 79 1.84 -6.36 12.25
N ARG A 80 1.92 -7.69 12.06
CA ARG A 80 3.06 -8.51 12.50
C ARG A 80 4.41 -8.15 11.84
N ASP A 81 4.39 -7.58 10.63
CA ASP A 81 5.58 -7.25 9.83
C ASP A 81 5.87 -5.73 9.88
N ALA A 82 4.93 -4.96 10.43
CA ALA A 82 4.89 -3.52 10.31
C ALA A 82 5.98 -2.79 11.10
N GLU A 83 6.31 -3.26 12.31
CA GLU A 83 7.30 -2.58 13.16
C GLU A 83 8.72 -2.60 12.55
N GLU A 84 9.14 -3.72 11.96
CA GLU A 84 10.45 -3.82 11.30
C GLU A 84 10.49 -2.92 10.06
N ILE A 85 9.45 -2.95 9.24
CA ILE A 85 9.35 -2.17 8.01
C ILE A 85 9.32 -0.66 8.33
N GLN A 86 8.58 -0.25 9.36
CA GLN A 86 8.50 1.16 9.79
C GLN A 86 9.87 1.67 10.24
N LYS A 87 10.64 0.88 11.03
CA LYS A 87 11.99 1.28 11.45
C LYS A 87 12.91 1.52 10.26
N VAL A 88 12.83 0.68 9.23
CA VAL A 88 13.61 0.82 7.99
C VAL A 88 13.16 2.05 7.21
N ALA A 89 11.85 2.25 7.07
CA ALA A 89 11.28 3.42 6.40
C ALA A 89 11.69 4.74 7.08
N GLU A 90 11.67 4.80 8.42
CA GLU A 90 12.12 5.96 9.19
C GLU A 90 13.63 6.18 9.08
N HIS A 91 14.42 5.10 9.16
CA HIS A 91 15.88 5.19 9.10
C HIS A 91 16.37 5.72 7.75
N TYR A 92 15.76 5.26 6.66
CA TYR A 92 16.13 5.67 5.30
C TYR A 92 15.26 6.79 4.73
N LEU A 93 14.33 7.34 5.52
CA LEU A 93 13.46 8.46 5.14
C LEU A 93 12.69 8.20 3.85
N PHE A 94 11.97 7.06 3.80
CA PHE A 94 11.17 6.69 2.63
C PHE A 94 10.16 7.78 2.25
N ASP A 95 10.00 8.00 0.95
CA ASP A 95 8.93 8.83 0.42
C ASP A 95 7.57 8.08 0.58
N ALA A 96 7.58 6.76 0.42
CA ALA A 96 6.41 5.90 0.61
C ALA A 96 5.87 5.96 2.06
N LYS A 97 4.55 5.78 2.21
CA LYS A 97 3.90 5.69 3.52
C LYS A 97 3.58 4.26 3.91
N VAL A 98 3.98 3.84 5.11
CA VAL A 98 3.69 2.52 5.64
C VAL A 98 2.28 2.47 6.23
N LEU A 99 1.42 1.66 5.63
CA LEU A 99 0.02 1.50 6.00
C LEU A 99 -0.22 0.11 6.61
N GLY A 100 -0.66 0.05 7.87
CA GLY A 100 -1.11 -1.18 8.48
C GLY A 100 -2.45 -1.64 7.88
N TYR A 101 -2.49 -2.88 7.37
CA TYR A 101 -3.69 -3.51 6.85
C TYR A 101 -4.48 -4.14 8.00
N ILE A 102 -5.68 -3.63 8.26
CA ILE A 102 -6.53 -4.02 9.40
C ILE A 102 -7.99 -4.20 8.95
N ASP A 103 -8.76 -4.91 9.75
CA ASP A 103 -10.21 -5.07 9.54
C ASP A 103 -11.02 -4.28 10.58
N ASP A 104 -10.53 -4.21 11.82
CA ASP A 104 -11.22 -3.57 12.95
C ASP A 104 -10.51 -2.28 13.39
N VAL A 105 -11.29 -1.26 13.71
CA VAL A 105 -10.80 0.00 14.29
C VAL A 105 -10.12 -0.22 15.64
N ASN A 106 -10.45 -1.31 16.35
CA ASN A 106 -9.80 -1.67 17.61
C ASN A 106 -8.29 -1.95 17.44
N ASP A 107 -7.87 -2.42 16.27
CA ASP A 107 -6.45 -2.70 15.96
C ASP A 107 -5.64 -1.42 15.70
N LEU A 108 -6.31 -0.26 15.62
CA LEU A 108 -5.66 1.01 15.33
C LEU A 108 -4.66 1.43 16.41
N ASN A 109 -4.91 1.06 17.68
CA ASN A 109 -4.00 1.38 18.79
C ASN A 109 -2.62 0.74 18.58
N ASP A 110 -2.58 -0.51 18.13
CA ASP A 110 -1.32 -1.21 17.86
C ASP A 110 -0.52 -0.49 16.76
N LEU A 111 -1.21 -0.01 15.71
CA LEU A 111 -0.57 0.75 14.64
C LEU A 111 -0.02 2.10 15.12
N ILE A 112 -0.69 2.76 16.07
CA ILE A 112 -0.23 4.00 16.70
C ILE A 112 1.03 3.74 17.54
N GLU A 113 1.05 2.67 18.32
CA GLU A 113 2.21 2.27 19.11
C GLU A 113 3.42 1.94 18.23
N MET A 114 3.17 1.28 17.10
CA MET A 114 4.18 1.01 16.06
C MET A 114 4.56 2.26 15.24
N ARG A 115 3.89 3.40 15.45
CA ARG A 115 4.14 4.70 14.79
C ARG A 115 3.98 4.66 13.27
N LEU A 116 3.07 3.83 12.76
CA LEU A 116 2.85 3.74 11.32
C LEU A 116 2.36 5.06 10.72
N ASP A 117 2.71 5.26 9.45
CA ASP A 117 2.23 6.42 8.68
C ASP A 117 0.73 6.38 8.46
N GLY A 118 0.08 5.21 8.50
CA GLY A 118 -1.35 5.08 8.28
C GLY A 118 -1.94 3.69 8.53
N ALA A 119 -3.25 3.61 8.37
CA ALA A 119 -4.02 2.37 8.31
C ALA A 119 -4.84 2.33 7.04
N ILE A 120 -4.98 1.13 6.47
CA ILE A 120 -5.91 0.83 5.41
C ILE A 120 -6.81 -0.33 5.82
N PHE A 121 -8.12 -0.08 5.81
CA PHE A 121 -9.12 -1.09 6.10
C PHE A 121 -9.34 -1.97 4.87
N SER A 122 -9.61 -3.26 5.08
CA SER A 122 -9.87 -4.22 3.99
C SER A 122 -10.95 -3.77 3.02
N ASP A 123 -12.05 -3.21 3.54
CA ASP A 123 -13.16 -2.65 2.74
C ASP A 123 -12.75 -1.49 1.82
N SER A 124 -11.57 -0.88 2.05
CA SER A 124 -11.01 0.14 1.17
C SER A 124 -10.14 -0.40 0.05
N ILE A 125 -10.00 -1.71 -0.09
CA ILE A 125 -9.32 -2.34 -1.23
C ILE A 125 -10.36 -2.99 -2.14
N ILE A 126 -10.66 -2.33 -3.26
CA ILE A 126 -11.61 -2.82 -4.25
C ILE A 126 -10.87 -3.70 -5.25
N LYS A 127 -11.29 -4.95 -5.37
CA LYS A 127 -10.75 -5.85 -6.41
C LYS A 127 -11.31 -5.47 -7.77
N VAL A 128 -10.41 -5.24 -8.73
CA VAL A 128 -10.74 -4.98 -10.13
C VAL A 128 -10.27 -6.16 -10.96
N THR A 129 -11.20 -6.79 -11.66
CA THR A 129 -10.90 -7.86 -12.62
C THR A 129 -10.80 -7.29 -14.03
N SER A 130 -10.03 -7.96 -14.88
CA SER A 130 -9.95 -7.73 -16.32
C SER A 130 -11.25 -8.09 -17.04
#